data_AF-A0A7L3MBF1-F1
#
_entry.id   AF-A0A7L3MBF1-F1
#
_cell.length_a   1.000
_cell.length_b   1.000
_cell.length_c   1.000
_cell.angle_alpha   90.00
_cell.angle_beta   90.00
_cell.angle_gamma   90.00
#
_symmetry.space_group_name_H-M   'P 1'
#
loop_
_entity.id
_entity.type
_entity.pdbx_description
1 polymer ?
#
loop_
_entity_poly.entity_id
_entity_poly.type
_entity_poly.pdbx_seq_one_letter_code
_entity_poly.pdbx_strand_id
1 'polypeptide(L)'
;LTACSLFRGRDHGGPEGMEPDGVIESNWNEIVDNFDDMNLKESLLRGIYAYGFEKPSAIQQRAIIPCIKGYDVIAQAQSGTGKTATFAISILQQLEIDLKESQALVLAPTRELAQQIQKVILALGDYMGATCHACIGGTNVRNEMQKLQAEAPHIVVGTPGRVFDMLNRRYLSPKWIKMFVLDEADEMLSRGFKDQIYEIFQKLSTNIQVVLLSATMPMDVLEVTKKFMRDPIRILVKKEELTLEGIKQFYINVEREEWKLDTLCDLYETLTITQAVIFLNTRRKVDWLTEKMHARDFTVSALHGDMDQKERDVIMREFRSGSSRVLITTDLLARGIDVQQVSLVINYDLPTNRENYIHRIGRGGRFGRKGVAINFVTEEDKRILRDIETFYNTTVEEMPMNVADLI
;
A
#
# COMPACT_ATOMS: atom_id res chain seq x y z
N LEU A 1 -16.21 2.39 51.62
CA LEU A 1 -17.06 3.60 51.67
C LEU A 1 -16.19 4.81 51.36
N THR A 2 -16.49 5.44 50.23
CA THR A 2 -16.15 6.83 49.83
C THR A 2 -14.69 7.18 49.54
N ALA A 3 -14.27 6.95 48.28
CA ALA A 3 -13.47 7.88 47.46
C ALA A 3 -13.20 7.23 46.07
N CYS A 4 -14.24 7.08 45.25
CA CYS A 4 -14.10 6.60 43.87
C CYS A 4 -15.16 7.31 43.01
N SER A 5 -14.97 8.60 42.78
CA SER A 5 -15.79 9.40 41.87
C SER A 5 -15.11 10.75 41.66
N LEU A 6 -14.20 10.83 40.69
CA LEU A 6 -13.71 12.06 40.05
C LEU A 6 -12.61 11.68 39.06
N PHE A 7 -12.97 11.06 37.94
CA PHE A 7 -12.23 11.08 36.65
C PHE A 7 -13.13 10.36 35.62
N ARG A 8 -14.25 10.99 35.27
CA ARG A 8 -15.05 10.67 34.08
C ARG A 8 -14.95 11.88 33.16
N GLY A 9 -14.68 11.62 31.87
CA GLY A 9 -14.91 12.55 30.77
C GLY A 9 -13.77 13.53 30.50
N ARG A 10 -12.78 13.10 29.72
CA ARG A 10 -12.24 13.95 28.65
C ARG A 10 -12.53 13.25 27.35
N ASP A 11 -13.64 13.64 26.74
CA ASP A 11 -13.90 13.35 25.34
C ASP A 11 -12.73 13.91 24.53
N HIS A 12 -11.98 13.01 23.88
CA HIS A 12 -11.14 13.38 22.75
C HIS A 12 -12.05 13.56 21.52
N GLY A 13 -12.95 14.53 21.62
CA GLY A 13 -13.63 15.07 20.45
C GLY A 13 -12.66 16.01 19.75
N GLY A 14 -12.21 15.64 18.56
CA GLY A 14 -11.79 16.65 17.58
C GLY A 14 -12.93 17.64 17.34
N PRO A 15 -12.66 18.80 16.71
CA PRO A 15 -13.70 19.79 16.44
C PRO A 15 -14.92 19.14 15.77
N GLU A 16 -16.12 19.50 16.25
CA GLU A 16 -17.39 19.01 15.70
C GLU A 16 -17.47 19.33 14.19
N GLY A 17 -17.49 18.30 13.34
CA GLY A 17 -17.85 18.43 11.93
C GLY A 17 -16.86 17.94 10.86
N MET A 18 -15.78 17.25 11.19
CA MET A 18 -14.89 16.64 10.17
C MET A 18 -14.63 15.15 10.44
N GLU A 19 -15.08 14.29 9.53
CA GLU A 19 -14.73 12.86 9.52
C GLU A 19 -13.26 12.71 9.08
N PRO A 20 -12.40 11.97 9.81
CA PRO A 20 -10.96 11.85 9.54
C PRO A 20 -10.59 11.14 8.23
N ASP A 21 -11.57 10.72 7.43
CA ASP A 21 -11.38 9.93 6.20
C ASP A 21 -11.83 10.68 4.93
N GLY A 22 -12.14 11.98 5.03
CA GLY A 22 -12.71 12.77 3.94
C GLY A 22 -14.16 12.40 3.60
N VAL A 23 -14.85 13.26 2.86
CA VAL A 23 -16.17 13.04 2.29
C VAL A 23 -16.09 11.95 1.23
N ILE A 24 -16.48 10.74 1.63
CA ILE A 24 -16.60 9.58 0.76
C ILE A 24 -17.87 9.71 -0.09
N GLU A 25 -17.71 9.74 -1.41
CA GLU A 25 -18.80 9.63 -2.37
C GLU A 25 -19.05 8.15 -2.69
N SER A 26 -20.23 7.64 -2.37
CA SER A 26 -20.59 6.26 -2.66
C SER A 26 -22.00 6.09 -3.20
N ASN A 27 -22.17 5.12 -4.10
CA ASN A 27 -23.49 4.62 -4.52
C ASN A 27 -23.97 3.44 -3.62
N TRP A 28 -23.28 3.19 -2.51
CA TRP A 28 -23.64 2.22 -1.48
C TRP A 28 -23.92 2.94 -0.15
N ASN A 29 -25.08 2.66 0.45
CA ASN A 29 -25.59 3.43 1.58
C ASN A 29 -25.35 2.78 2.94
N GLU A 30 -25.02 1.49 2.98
CA GLU A 30 -24.84 0.75 4.24
C GLU A 30 -23.43 1.00 4.79
N ILE A 31 -23.36 1.48 6.03
CA ILE A 31 -22.13 1.70 6.80
C ILE A 31 -22.24 0.81 8.04
N VAL A 32 -21.19 0.03 8.31
CA VAL A 32 -21.16 -0.89 9.46
C VAL A 32 -19.97 -0.55 10.35
N ASP A 33 -20.26 -0.06 11.56
CA ASP A 33 -19.26 0.53 12.46
C ASP A 33 -18.45 -0.49 13.28
N ASN A 34 -18.83 -1.76 13.25
CA ASN A 34 -18.16 -2.84 13.97
C ASN A 34 -18.06 -4.12 13.12
N PHE A 35 -16.95 -4.85 13.24
CA PHE A 35 -16.76 -6.14 12.55
C PHE A 35 -17.79 -7.18 12.98
N ASP A 36 -18.25 -7.15 14.24
CA ASP A 36 -19.27 -8.07 14.75
C ASP A 36 -20.60 -7.93 13.98
N ASP A 37 -20.93 -6.72 13.53
CA ASP A 37 -22.17 -6.39 12.84
C ASP A 37 -22.11 -6.72 11.34
N MET A 38 -20.94 -7.12 10.82
CA MET A 38 -20.76 -7.48 9.41
C MET A 38 -21.14 -8.93 9.08
N ASN A 39 -21.63 -9.69 10.06
CA ASN A 39 -22.04 -11.10 9.92
C ASN A 39 -20.92 -11.99 9.31
N LEU A 40 -19.69 -11.80 9.79
CA LEU A 40 -18.52 -12.56 9.37
C LEU A 40 -18.48 -13.94 10.03
N LYS A 41 -17.83 -14.91 9.39
CA LYS A 41 -17.56 -16.22 10.00
C LYS A 41 -16.81 -16.05 11.32
N GLU A 42 -17.22 -16.77 12.37
CA GLU A 42 -16.60 -16.66 13.71
C GLU A 42 -15.08 -16.87 13.69
N SER A 43 -14.62 -17.84 12.89
CA SER A 43 -13.19 -18.11 12.70
C SER A 43 -12.45 -16.93 12.08
N LEU A 44 -13.07 -16.22 11.13
CA LEU A 44 -12.50 -15.04 10.51
C LEU A 44 -12.48 -13.85 11.48
N LEU A 45 -13.59 -13.64 12.19
CA LEU A 45 -13.72 -12.60 13.19
C LEU A 45 -12.66 -12.74 14.30
N ARG A 46 -12.42 -13.97 14.76
CA ARG A 46 -11.32 -14.29 15.67
C ARG A 46 -9.94 -13.92 15.09
N GLY A 47 -9.72 -14.18 13.80
CA GLY A 47 -8.49 -13.80 13.10
C GLY A 47 -8.29 -12.28 13.03
N ILE A 48 -9.36 -11.53 12.76
CA ILE A 48 -9.36 -10.06 12.73
C ILE A 48 -8.92 -9.48 14.07
N TYR A 49 -9.55 -9.92 15.17
CA TYR A 49 -9.19 -9.45 16.51
C TYR A 49 -7.81 -9.91 16.96
N ALA A 50 -7.41 -11.15 16.66
CA ALA A 50 -6.08 -11.66 16.98
C ALA A 50 -4.96 -10.93 16.22
N TYR A 51 -5.25 -10.42 15.02
CA TYR A 51 -4.33 -9.57 14.27
C TYR A 51 -4.16 -8.18 14.90
N GLY A 52 -5.09 -7.76 15.77
CA GLY A 52 -5.06 -6.50 16.51
C GLY A 52 -5.97 -5.41 15.95
N PHE A 53 -6.92 -5.73 15.05
CA PHE A 53 -7.95 -4.77 14.66
C PHE A 53 -9.03 -4.68 15.73
N GLU A 54 -9.36 -3.46 16.17
CA GLU A 54 -10.43 -3.22 17.13
C GLU A 54 -11.71 -2.69 16.47
N LYS A 55 -11.56 -1.74 15.54
CA LYS A 55 -12.67 -1.13 14.80
C LYS A 55 -12.34 -1.03 13.31
N PRO A 56 -13.34 -1.16 12.43
CA PRO A 56 -13.15 -0.97 11.00
C PRO A 56 -12.85 0.50 10.67
N SER A 57 -11.91 0.75 9.75
CA SER A 57 -11.69 2.08 9.16
C SER A 57 -12.83 2.50 8.24
N ALA A 58 -12.97 3.77 7.85
CA ALA A 58 -14.09 4.22 7.01
C ALA A 58 -14.23 3.44 5.69
N ILE A 59 -13.10 3.06 5.08
CA ILE A 59 -13.14 2.22 3.87
C ILE A 59 -13.60 0.80 4.18
N GLN A 60 -13.23 0.23 5.32
CA GLN A 60 -13.67 -1.11 5.75
C GLN A 60 -15.17 -1.12 6.07
N GLN A 61 -15.66 -0.10 6.78
CA GLN A 61 -17.07 0.08 7.13
C GLN A 61 -18.00 0.09 5.91
N ARG A 62 -17.51 0.59 4.77
CA ARG A 62 -18.30 0.76 3.54
C ARG A 62 -18.05 -0.34 2.51
N ALA A 63 -16.82 -0.86 2.40
CA ALA A 63 -16.43 -1.73 1.29
C ALA A 63 -16.50 -3.23 1.59
N ILE A 64 -16.43 -3.67 2.86
CA ILE A 64 -16.47 -5.10 3.19
C ILE A 64 -17.82 -5.71 2.79
N ILE A 65 -18.93 -5.10 3.20
CA ILE A 65 -20.28 -5.61 2.93
C ILE A 65 -20.61 -5.79 1.43
N PRO A 66 -20.42 -4.80 0.54
CA PRO A 66 -20.69 -5.00 -0.88
C PRO A 66 -19.77 -6.06 -1.48
N CYS A 67 -18.50 -6.16 -1.03
CA CYS A 67 -17.61 -7.22 -1.48
C CYS A 67 -18.13 -8.61 -1.08
N ILE A 68 -18.53 -8.84 0.18
CA ILE A 68 -19.04 -10.15 0.63
C ILE A 68 -20.39 -10.51 0.00
N LYS A 69 -21.19 -9.53 -0.42
CA LYS A 69 -22.44 -9.72 -1.15
C LYS A 69 -22.22 -10.07 -2.64
N GLY A 70 -20.98 -10.05 -3.12
CA GLY A 70 -20.63 -10.47 -4.49
C GLY A 70 -20.70 -9.35 -5.54
N TYR A 71 -20.87 -8.09 -5.13
CA TYR A 71 -20.86 -6.96 -6.07
C TYR A 71 -19.45 -6.67 -6.58
N ASP A 72 -19.33 -6.18 -7.81
CA ASP A 72 -18.09 -5.57 -8.25
C ASP A 72 -17.88 -4.27 -7.46
N VAL A 73 -16.67 -4.00 -6.98
CA VAL A 73 -16.39 -2.85 -6.10
C VAL A 73 -15.15 -2.09 -6.56
N ILE A 74 -15.29 -0.77 -6.72
CA ILE A 74 -14.21 0.19 -6.88
C ILE A 74 -14.07 0.94 -5.56
N ALA A 75 -12.98 0.69 -4.86
CA ALA A 75 -12.65 1.32 -3.59
C ALA A 75 -11.43 2.21 -3.73
N GLN A 76 -11.64 3.52 -3.63
CA GLN A 76 -10.57 4.50 -3.53
C GLN A 76 -10.35 4.84 -2.07
N ALA A 77 -9.12 4.72 -1.58
CA ALA A 77 -8.77 5.22 -0.25
C ALA A 77 -7.27 5.52 -0.18
N GLN A 78 -6.87 6.36 0.78
CA GLN A 78 -5.46 6.73 0.95
C GLN A 78 -4.57 5.53 1.32
N SER A 79 -3.25 5.71 1.26
CA SER A 79 -2.32 4.65 1.69
C SER A 79 -2.39 4.45 3.20
N GLY A 80 -2.41 3.19 3.65
CA GLY A 80 -2.43 2.87 5.08
C GLY A 80 -3.80 2.91 5.77
N THR A 81 -4.90 3.14 5.04
CA THR A 81 -6.27 3.20 5.60
C THR A 81 -6.98 1.84 5.67
N GLY A 82 -6.25 0.74 5.51
CA GLY A 82 -6.81 -0.61 5.67
C GLY A 82 -7.35 -1.27 4.39
N LYS A 83 -7.10 -0.72 3.19
CA LYS A 83 -7.48 -1.30 1.88
C LYS A 83 -7.15 -2.79 1.76
N THR A 84 -5.93 -3.18 2.13
CA THR A 84 -5.49 -4.58 2.05
C THR A 84 -6.33 -5.50 2.93
N ALA A 85 -6.65 -5.07 4.14
CA ALA A 85 -7.49 -5.84 5.05
C ALA A 85 -8.94 -5.92 4.55
N THR A 86 -9.47 -4.87 3.91
CA THR A 86 -10.82 -4.86 3.32
C THR A 86 -11.03 -6.04 2.37
N PHE A 87 -10.17 -6.19 1.35
CA PHE A 87 -10.33 -7.29 0.40
C PHE A 87 -9.88 -8.63 0.98
N ALA A 88 -8.88 -8.67 1.87
CA ALA A 88 -8.47 -9.91 2.52
C ALA A 88 -9.60 -10.53 3.34
N ILE A 89 -10.30 -9.72 4.15
CA ILE A 89 -11.49 -10.13 4.91
C ILE A 89 -12.59 -10.60 3.94
N SER A 90 -12.83 -9.83 2.88
CA SER A 90 -13.87 -10.15 1.89
C SER A 90 -13.62 -11.46 1.15
N ILE A 91 -12.37 -11.74 0.77
CA ILE A 91 -11.95 -13.01 0.17
C ILE A 91 -12.19 -14.14 1.16
N LEU A 92 -11.62 -14.03 2.38
CA LEU A 92 -11.68 -15.08 3.40
C LEU A 92 -13.13 -15.43 3.76
N GLN A 93 -14.01 -14.42 3.85
CA GLN A 93 -15.42 -14.62 4.14
C GLN A 93 -16.10 -15.50 3.08
N GLN A 94 -15.75 -15.34 1.81
CA GLN A 94 -16.36 -16.07 0.69
C GLN A 94 -15.69 -17.43 0.39
N LEU A 95 -14.58 -17.77 1.04
CA LEU A 95 -13.90 -19.04 0.82
C LEU A 95 -14.70 -20.26 1.30
N GLU A 96 -14.67 -21.31 0.50
CA GLU A 96 -15.06 -22.68 0.87
C GLU A 96 -13.80 -23.47 1.23
N ILE A 97 -13.51 -23.65 2.52
CA ILE A 97 -12.25 -24.24 3.01
C ILE A 97 -12.09 -25.73 2.64
N ASP A 98 -13.20 -26.45 2.48
CA ASP A 98 -13.18 -27.86 2.11
C ASP A 98 -12.83 -28.07 0.63
N LEU A 99 -13.02 -27.03 -0.21
CA LEU A 99 -12.66 -27.05 -1.62
C LEU A 99 -11.19 -26.67 -1.79
N LYS A 100 -10.33 -27.68 -1.94
CA LYS A 100 -8.87 -27.55 -2.17
C LYS A 100 -8.51 -27.10 -3.58
N GLU A 101 -9.03 -25.93 -3.97
CA GLU A 101 -8.85 -25.30 -5.27
C GLU A 101 -8.68 -23.78 -5.08
N SER A 102 -8.03 -23.12 -6.04
CA SER A 102 -7.92 -21.66 -6.01
C SER A 102 -9.25 -20.98 -6.32
N GLN A 103 -9.72 -20.18 -5.36
CA GLN A 103 -11.03 -19.51 -5.35
C GLN A 103 -10.93 -17.99 -5.49
N ALA A 104 -9.77 -17.41 -5.15
CA ALA A 104 -9.52 -15.99 -5.32
C ALA A 104 -8.13 -15.73 -5.94
N LEU A 105 -8.06 -14.71 -6.79
CA LEU A 105 -6.84 -14.23 -7.40
C LEU A 105 -6.65 -12.75 -7.10
N VAL A 106 -5.50 -12.40 -6.52
CA VAL A 106 -5.12 -11.01 -6.22
C VAL A 106 -3.88 -10.64 -7.04
N LEU A 107 -3.96 -9.55 -7.79
CA LEU A 107 -2.80 -8.95 -8.45
C LEU A 107 -2.28 -7.76 -7.66
N ALA A 108 -0.95 -7.68 -7.59
CA ALA A 108 -0.24 -6.55 -7.00
C ALA A 108 0.91 -6.10 -7.93
N PRO A 109 1.27 -4.81 -7.95
CA PRO A 109 2.30 -4.26 -8.84
C PRO A 109 3.72 -4.74 -8.54
N THR A 110 4.01 -5.15 -7.30
CA THR A 110 5.36 -5.51 -6.84
C THR A 110 5.37 -6.85 -6.12
N ARG A 111 6.55 -7.49 -6.11
CA ARG A 111 6.74 -8.78 -5.47
C ARG A 111 6.62 -8.66 -3.95
N GLU A 112 7.16 -7.57 -3.41
CA GLU A 112 7.13 -7.24 -1.98
C GLU A 112 5.71 -7.01 -1.48
N LEU A 113 4.88 -6.29 -2.26
CA LEU A 113 3.47 -6.09 -1.93
C LEU A 113 2.70 -7.42 -2.00
N ALA A 114 2.92 -8.23 -3.03
CA ALA A 114 2.28 -9.55 -3.13
C ALA A 114 2.60 -10.45 -1.92
N GLN A 115 3.86 -10.50 -1.48
CA GLN A 115 4.26 -11.23 -0.27
C GLN A 115 3.62 -10.65 1.00
N GLN A 116 3.47 -9.33 1.08
CA GLN A 116 2.83 -8.68 2.22
C GLN A 116 1.33 -9.00 2.29
N ILE A 117 0.63 -8.90 1.16
CA ILE A 117 -0.78 -9.30 1.06
C ILE A 117 -0.95 -10.76 1.47
N GLN A 118 -0.07 -11.66 1.00
CA GLN A 118 -0.08 -13.06 1.42
C GLN A 118 0.01 -13.20 2.95
N LYS A 119 0.92 -12.47 3.61
CA LYS A 119 1.05 -12.51 5.07
C LYS A 119 -0.20 -12.02 5.79
N VAL A 120 -0.79 -10.93 5.33
CA VAL A 120 -2.04 -10.39 5.91
C VAL A 120 -3.17 -11.41 5.77
N ILE A 121 -3.34 -12.00 4.58
CA ILE A 121 -4.35 -13.02 4.32
C ILE A 121 -4.15 -14.25 5.23
N LEU A 122 -2.92 -14.75 5.34
CA LEU A 122 -2.61 -15.91 6.19
C LEU A 122 -2.87 -15.62 7.67
N ALA A 123 -2.51 -14.42 8.15
CA ALA A 123 -2.71 -14.04 9.54
C ALA A 123 -4.20 -13.88 9.89
N LEU A 124 -4.99 -13.24 9.02
CA LEU A 124 -6.43 -13.11 9.20
C LEU A 124 -7.17 -14.45 9.05
N GLY A 125 -6.67 -15.34 8.19
CA GLY A 125 -7.25 -16.65 7.90
C GLY A 125 -6.73 -17.80 8.77
N ASP A 126 -5.89 -17.53 9.77
CA ASP A 126 -5.17 -18.55 10.56
C ASP A 126 -6.13 -19.56 11.22
N TYR A 127 -7.19 -19.04 11.85
CA TYR A 127 -8.23 -19.86 12.49
C TYR A 127 -9.22 -20.53 11.50
N MET A 128 -9.08 -20.28 10.20
CA MET A 128 -9.91 -20.89 9.16
C MET A 128 -9.23 -22.08 8.49
N GLY A 129 -7.91 -22.22 8.61
CA GLY A 129 -7.14 -23.14 7.77
C GLY A 129 -7.05 -22.71 6.30
N ALA A 130 -7.20 -21.41 6.04
CA ALA A 130 -7.06 -20.85 4.70
C ALA A 130 -5.60 -20.94 4.23
N THR A 131 -5.40 -21.19 2.94
CA THR A 131 -4.07 -21.30 2.33
C THR A 131 -3.91 -20.24 1.26
N CYS A 132 -2.76 -19.60 1.22
CA CYS A 132 -2.46 -18.52 0.29
C CYS A 132 -1.05 -18.66 -0.26
N HIS A 133 -0.89 -18.50 -1.57
CA HIS A 133 0.40 -18.59 -2.25
C HIS A 133 0.76 -17.31 -2.98
N ALA A 134 2.02 -16.86 -2.87
CA ALA A 134 2.56 -15.71 -3.58
C ALA A 134 3.27 -16.13 -4.89
N CYS A 135 2.62 -15.93 -6.04
CA CYS A 135 3.14 -16.12 -7.39
C CYS A 135 3.93 -14.88 -7.85
N ILE A 136 5.22 -14.83 -7.57
CA ILE A 136 6.09 -13.66 -7.84
C ILE A 136 7.28 -14.01 -8.74
N GLY A 137 7.72 -13.05 -9.56
CA GLY A 137 8.95 -13.21 -10.35
C GLY A 137 10.21 -13.43 -9.50
N GLY A 138 11.28 -13.94 -10.09
CA GLY A 138 12.57 -14.15 -9.40
C GLY A 138 12.66 -15.41 -8.53
N THR A 139 11.55 -16.11 -8.31
CA THR A 139 11.52 -17.45 -7.68
C THR A 139 11.67 -18.55 -8.73
N ASN A 140 12.13 -19.73 -8.31
CA ASN A 140 12.29 -20.89 -9.17
C ASN A 140 10.92 -21.44 -9.61
N VAL A 141 10.65 -21.33 -10.92
CA VAL A 141 9.39 -21.74 -11.55
C VAL A 141 9.07 -23.22 -11.33
N ARG A 142 10.06 -24.12 -11.32
CA ARG A 142 9.82 -25.55 -11.09
C ARG A 142 9.33 -25.81 -9.67
N ASN A 143 9.93 -25.14 -8.68
CA ASN A 143 9.51 -25.27 -7.29
C ASN A 143 8.11 -24.68 -7.08
N GLU A 144 7.80 -23.57 -7.76
CA GLU A 144 6.47 -22.94 -7.71
C GLU A 144 5.41 -23.85 -8.34
N MET A 145 5.70 -24.42 -9.51
CA MET A 145 4.86 -25.44 -10.16
C MET A 145 4.61 -26.63 -9.23
N GLN A 146 5.65 -27.20 -8.63
CA GLN A 146 5.51 -28.33 -7.71
C GLN A 146 4.61 -28.00 -6.52
N LYS A 147 4.72 -26.78 -5.96
CA LYS A 147 3.85 -26.34 -4.86
C LYS A 147 2.39 -26.23 -5.28
N LEU A 148 2.12 -25.54 -6.40
CA LEU A 148 0.76 -25.38 -6.93
C LEU A 148 0.11 -26.70 -7.32
N GLN A 149 0.90 -27.67 -7.80
CA GLN A 149 0.42 -28.99 -8.19
C GLN A 149 0.28 -29.97 -7.02
N ALA A 150 1.09 -29.83 -5.97
CA ALA A 150 1.02 -30.70 -4.79
C ALA A 150 -0.25 -30.41 -3.98
N GLU A 151 -0.54 -29.12 -3.74
CA GLU A 151 -1.76 -28.69 -3.06
C GLU A 151 -2.16 -27.32 -3.59
N ALA A 152 -3.32 -27.25 -4.22
CA ALA A 152 -3.81 -25.99 -4.76
C ALA A 152 -4.18 -25.05 -3.59
N PRO A 153 -3.57 -23.86 -3.50
CA PRO A 153 -3.90 -22.90 -2.46
C PRO A 153 -5.30 -22.33 -2.70
N HIS A 154 -6.05 -22.03 -1.64
CA HIS A 154 -7.37 -21.38 -1.76
C HIS A 154 -7.25 -19.99 -2.40
N ILE A 155 -6.15 -19.28 -2.14
CA ILE A 155 -5.90 -17.93 -2.65
C ILE A 155 -4.54 -17.87 -3.35
N VAL A 156 -4.50 -17.23 -4.51
CA VAL A 156 -3.27 -16.85 -5.18
C VAL A 156 -3.12 -15.34 -5.17
N VAL A 157 -1.97 -14.86 -4.73
CA VAL A 157 -1.58 -13.45 -4.80
C VAL A 157 -0.35 -13.36 -5.68
N GLY A 158 -0.22 -12.38 -6.57
CA GLY A 158 1.00 -12.33 -7.39
C GLY A 158 1.16 -11.09 -8.25
N THR A 159 2.34 -11.01 -8.87
CA THR A 159 2.61 -10.00 -9.89
C THR A 159 2.02 -10.43 -11.24
N PRO A 160 1.45 -9.52 -12.05
CA PRO A 160 0.78 -9.86 -13.31
C PRO A 160 1.58 -10.80 -14.22
N GLY A 161 2.86 -10.50 -14.47
CA GLY A 161 3.70 -11.31 -15.35
C GLY A 161 3.86 -12.78 -14.90
N ARG A 162 4.02 -13.03 -13.59
CA ARG A 162 4.17 -14.41 -13.08
C ARG A 162 2.84 -15.15 -13.06
N VAL A 163 1.77 -14.49 -12.62
CA VAL A 163 0.42 -15.08 -12.61
C VAL A 163 0.00 -15.46 -14.03
N PHE A 164 0.25 -14.58 -15.01
CA PHE A 164 -0.03 -14.85 -16.41
C PHE A 164 0.71 -16.09 -16.91
N ASP A 165 2.02 -16.21 -16.61
CA ASP A 165 2.81 -17.40 -16.99
C ASP A 165 2.24 -18.69 -16.37
N MET A 166 1.85 -18.67 -15.08
CA MET A 166 1.27 -19.84 -14.39
C MET A 166 -0.08 -20.25 -14.98
N LEU A 167 -0.94 -19.28 -15.32
CA LEU A 167 -2.21 -19.54 -16.01
C LEU A 167 -2.00 -20.05 -17.44
N ASN A 168 -1.07 -19.46 -18.18
CA ASN A 168 -0.83 -19.80 -19.58
C ASN A 168 -0.24 -21.21 -19.74
N ARG A 169 0.65 -21.59 -18.83
CA ARG A 169 1.22 -22.96 -18.76
C ARG A 169 0.29 -23.97 -18.09
N ARG A 170 -0.90 -23.55 -17.63
CA ARG A 170 -1.90 -24.37 -16.94
C ARG A 170 -1.40 -24.99 -15.63
N TYR A 171 -0.46 -24.32 -14.96
CA TYR A 171 -0.05 -24.68 -13.60
C TYR A 171 -1.01 -24.11 -12.55
N LEU A 172 -1.68 -23.00 -12.87
CA LEU A 172 -2.79 -22.46 -12.11
C LEU A 172 -4.10 -22.69 -12.87
N SER A 173 -5.08 -23.34 -12.24
CA SER A 173 -6.41 -23.54 -12.79
C SER A 173 -7.32 -22.36 -12.46
N PRO A 174 -7.92 -21.67 -13.45
CA PRO A 174 -8.85 -20.57 -13.19
C PRO A 174 -10.29 -21.04 -12.88
N LYS A 175 -10.55 -22.34 -12.97
CA LYS A 175 -11.91 -22.92 -12.98
C LYS A 175 -12.76 -22.52 -11.78
N TRP A 176 -12.16 -22.46 -10.59
CA TRP A 176 -12.86 -22.21 -9.33
C TRP A 176 -12.68 -20.79 -8.81
N ILE A 177 -11.98 -19.93 -9.54
CA ILE A 177 -11.73 -18.55 -9.13
C ILE A 177 -13.04 -17.76 -9.30
N LYS A 178 -13.60 -17.33 -8.17
CA LYS A 178 -14.86 -16.56 -8.08
C LYS A 178 -14.62 -15.06 -7.88
N MET A 179 -13.45 -14.69 -7.35
CA MET A 179 -13.09 -13.29 -7.09
C MET A 179 -11.72 -12.94 -7.69
N PHE A 180 -11.66 -11.80 -8.38
CA PHE A 180 -10.46 -11.19 -8.92
C PHE A 180 -10.24 -9.81 -8.32
N VAL A 181 -9.09 -9.63 -7.65
CA VAL A 181 -8.75 -8.39 -6.96
C VAL A 181 -7.55 -7.71 -7.63
N LEU A 182 -7.68 -6.42 -7.88
CA LEU A 182 -6.61 -5.55 -8.37
C LEU A 182 -6.23 -4.58 -7.25
N ASP A 183 -5.11 -4.82 -6.56
CA ASP A 183 -4.57 -3.92 -5.55
C ASP A 183 -3.54 -2.96 -6.16
N GLU A 184 -3.64 -1.67 -5.80
CA GLU A 184 -2.85 -0.59 -6.39
C GLU A 184 -2.95 -0.55 -7.93
N ALA A 185 -4.20 -0.51 -8.43
CA ALA A 185 -4.50 -0.58 -9.85
C ALA A 185 -3.89 0.59 -10.66
N ASP A 186 -3.84 1.79 -10.11
CA ASP A 186 -3.12 2.93 -10.71
C ASP A 186 -1.65 2.61 -11.01
N GLU A 187 -0.98 1.94 -10.07
CA GLU A 187 0.42 1.54 -10.23
C GLU A 187 0.58 0.49 -11.31
N MET A 188 -0.26 -0.54 -11.29
CA MET A 188 -0.15 -1.61 -12.26
C MET A 188 -0.27 -1.08 -13.69
N LEU A 189 -1.17 -0.12 -13.92
CA LEU A 189 -1.34 0.50 -15.24
C LEU A 189 -0.17 1.40 -15.61
N SER A 190 0.34 2.21 -14.67
CA SER A 190 1.50 3.08 -14.92
C SER A 190 2.76 2.30 -15.32
N ARG A 191 2.91 1.05 -14.85
CA ARG A 191 4.01 0.14 -15.19
C ARG A 191 3.83 -0.61 -16.50
N GLY A 192 2.74 -0.34 -17.23
CA GLY A 192 2.43 -1.02 -18.47
C GLY A 192 1.91 -2.45 -18.29
N PHE A 193 1.37 -2.82 -17.11
CA PHE A 193 0.73 -4.13 -16.93
C PHE A 193 -0.69 -4.25 -17.50
N LYS A 194 -1.16 -3.23 -18.22
CA LYS A 194 -2.52 -3.15 -18.78
C LYS A 194 -2.85 -4.38 -19.63
N ASP A 195 -1.94 -4.77 -20.53
CA ASP A 195 -2.14 -5.89 -21.44
C ASP A 195 -2.14 -7.23 -20.69
N GLN A 196 -1.19 -7.43 -19.77
CA GLN A 196 -1.14 -8.67 -18.98
C GLN A 196 -2.36 -8.82 -18.07
N ILE A 197 -2.88 -7.74 -17.48
CA ILE A 197 -4.12 -7.78 -16.69
C ILE A 197 -5.29 -8.21 -17.58
N TYR A 198 -5.38 -7.66 -18.80
CA TYR A 198 -6.42 -8.01 -19.75
C TYR A 198 -6.34 -9.50 -20.16
N GLU A 199 -5.14 -10.00 -20.47
CA GLU A 199 -4.92 -11.40 -20.82
C GLU A 199 -5.22 -12.37 -19.66
N ILE A 200 -4.92 -11.98 -18.42
CA ILE A 200 -5.31 -12.75 -17.23
C ILE A 200 -6.83 -12.78 -17.12
N PHE A 201 -7.49 -11.62 -17.21
CA PHE A 201 -8.95 -11.51 -17.08
C PHE A 201 -9.69 -12.38 -18.11
N GLN A 202 -9.20 -12.44 -19.35
CA GLN A 202 -9.76 -13.30 -20.40
C GLN A 202 -9.69 -14.80 -20.11
N LYS A 203 -8.82 -15.24 -19.20
CA LYS A 203 -8.72 -16.65 -18.77
C LYS A 203 -9.65 -16.98 -17.60
N LEU A 204 -10.27 -15.98 -16.98
CA LEU A 204 -11.16 -16.15 -15.83
C LEU A 204 -12.61 -16.37 -16.27
N SER A 205 -13.45 -16.81 -15.34
CA SER A 205 -14.88 -17.03 -15.60
C SER A 205 -15.60 -15.72 -15.96
N THR A 206 -16.59 -15.78 -16.86
CA THR A 206 -17.41 -14.60 -17.23
C THR A 206 -18.24 -14.05 -16.08
N ASN A 207 -18.49 -14.87 -15.05
CA ASN A 207 -19.27 -14.50 -13.88
C ASN A 207 -18.40 -14.02 -12.71
N ILE A 208 -17.10 -13.85 -12.91
CA ILE A 208 -16.16 -13.46 -11.85
C ILE A 208 -16.49 -12.11 -11.21
N GLN A 209 -16.44 -12.03 -9.89
CA GLN A 209 -16.50 -10.76 -9.16
C GLN A 209 -15.17 -10.03 -9.29
N VAL A 210 -15.21 -8.72 -9.58
CA VAL A 210 -14.02 -7.88 -9.68
C VAL A 210 -14.01 -6.84 -8.56
N VAL A 211 -12.91 -6.80 -7.81
CA VAL A 211 -12.67 -5.78 -6.78
C VAL A 211 -11.42 -5.00 -7.16
N LEU A 212 -11.55 -3.69 -7.31
CA LEU A 212 -10.45 -2.79 -7.64
C LEU A 212 -10.19 -1.85 -6.47
N LEU A 213 -8.96 -1.84 -5.97
CA LEU A 213 -8.50 -0.92 -4.94
C LEU A 213 -7.37 -0.06 -5.47
N SER A 214 -7.46 1.25 -5.22
CA SER A 214 -6.45 2.20 -5.66
C SER A 214 -6.40 3.41 -4.73
N ALA A 215 -5.25 4.07 -4.65
CA ALA A 215 -5.19 5.38 -3.97
C ALA A 215 -5.67 6.50 -4.90
N THR A 216 -5.35 6.40 -6.18
CA THR A 216 -5.73 7.38 -7.19
C THR A 216 -6.60 6.73 -8.27
N MET A 217 -7.46 7.52 -8.90
CA MET A 217 -8.35 7.07 -9.98
C MET A 217 -8.13 7.89 -11.27
N PRO A 218 -6.94 7.78 -11.91
CA PRO A 218 -6.71 8.42 -13.21
C PRO A 218 -7.59 7.80 -14.30
N MET A 219 -7.69 8.47 -15.45
CA MET A 219 -8.56 8.05 -16.56
C MET A 219 -8.26 6.61 -17.02
N ASP A 220 -7.00 6.21 -17.06
CA ASP A 220 -6.61 4.84 -17.46
C ASP A 220 -7.19 3.77 -16.52
N VAL A 221 -7.25 4.03 -15.21
CA VAL A 221 -7.88 3.14 -14.23
C VAL A 221 -9.38 3.09 -14.45
N LEU A 222 -10.02 4.25 -14.69
CA LEU A 222 -11.44 4.31 -14.98
C LEU A 222 -11.79 3.56 -16.28
N GLU A 223 -10.97 3.62 -17.32
CA GLU A 223 -11.18 2.84 -18.56
C GLU A 223 -11.13 1.34 -18.31
N VAL A 224 -10.19 0.88 -17.49
CA VAL A 224 -10.05 -0.50 -17.06
C VAL A 224 -11.32 -0.96 -16.35
N THR A 225 -11.87 -0.16 -15.43
CA THR A 225 -13.12 -0.51 -14.73
C THR A 225 -14.30 -0.67 -15.68
N LYS A 226 -14.40 0.14 -16.75
CA LYS A 226 -15.49 0.05 -17.75
C LYS A 226 -15.46 -1.22 -18.57
N LYS A 227 -14.30 -1.86 -18.71
CA LYS A 227 -14.12 -3.10 -19.50
C LYS A 227 -14.32 -4.36 -18.68
N PHE A 228 -13.97 -4.32 -17.38
CA PHE A 228 -13.90 -5.51 -16.54
C PHE A 228 -15.05 -5.64 -15.55
N MET A 229 -15.75 -4.54 -15.23
CA MET A 229 -16.70 -4.51 -14.13
C MET A 229 -18.13 -4.29 -14.62
N ARG A 230 -19.08 -4.86 -13.88
CA ARG A 230 -20.52 -4.85 -14.16
C ARG A 230 -21.24 -4.09 -13.07
N ASP A 231 -21.73 -2.90 -13.41
CA ASP A 231 -22.43 -1.99 -12.49
C ASP A 231 -21.76 -1.89 -11.09
N PRO A 232 -20.48 -1.47 -11.04
CA PRO A 232 -19.71 -1.58 -9.80
C PRO A 232 -20.22 -0.59 -8.74
N ILE A 233 -20.19 -1.05 -7.49
CA ILE A 233 -20.25 -0.17 -6.33
C ILE A 233 -18.99 0.69 -6.32
N ARG A 234 -19.17 2.00 -6.20
CA ARG A 234 -18.11 3.00 -6.17
C ARG A 234 -18.06 3.57 -4.75
N ILE A 235 -16.89 3.53 -4.15
CA ILE A 235 -16.60 4.14 -2.86
C ILE A 235 -15.37 5.00 -3.12
N LEU A 236 -15.59 6.28 -3.42
CA LEU A 236 -14.59 7.21 -3.90
C LEU A 236 -14.32 8.29 -2.86
N VAL A 237 -13.07 8.74 -2.73
CA VAL A 237 -12.70 9.88 -1.90
C VAL A 237 -12.67 11.12 -2.78
N LYS A 238 -13.27 12.24 -2.33
CA LYS A 238 -13.20 13.50 -3.08
C LYS A 238 -11.75 13.93 -3.30
N LYS A 239 -11.46 14.44 -4.49
CA LYS A 239 -10.10 14.85 -4.91
C LYS A 239 -9.44 15.86 -3.97
N GLU A 240 -10.23 16.77 -3.40
CA GLU A 240 -9.75 17.87 -2.55
C GLU A 240 -9.28 17.41 -1.16
N GLU A 241 -9.55 16.16 -0.77
CA GLU A 241 -9.27 15.60 0.55
C GLU A 241 -8.35 14.37 0.47
N LEU A 242 -7.63 14.21 -0.63
CA LEU A 242 -6.56 13.21 -0.76
C LEU A 242 -5.28 13.61 0.00
N THR A 243 -5.28 14.72 0.73
CA THR A 243 -4.14 15.12 1.55
C THR A 243 -3.97 14.13 2.71
N LEU A 244 -2.73 13.73 2.97
CA LEU A 244 -2.41 12.82 4.06
C LEU A 244 -2.41 13.62 5.36
N GLU A 245 -3.57 13.70 6.00
CA GLU A 245 -3.70 14.27 7.34
C GLU A 245 -2.70 13.59 8.29
N GLY A 246 -1.91 14.40 9.01
CA GLY A 246 -0.87 13.92 9.91
C GLY A 246 0.55 13.89 9.34
N ILE A 247 0.74 14.17 8.03
CA ILE A 247 2.09 14.30 7.45
C ILE A 247 2.43 15.78 7.24
N LYS A 248 3.42 16.28 7.99
CA LYS A 248 4.00 17.60 7.76
C LYS A 248 4.90 17.54 6.52
N GLN A 249 4.68 18.45 5.59
CA GLN A 249 5.38 18.45 4.31
C GLN A 249 6.24 19.70 4.22
N PHE A 250 7.55 19.50 4.04
CA PHE A 250 8.52 20.55 3.89
C PHE A 250 9.28 20.44 2.57
N TYR A 251 9.83 21.55 2.11
CA TYR A 251 10.85 21.56 1.07
C TYR A 251 12.11 22.29 1.52
N ILE A 252 13.24 21.87 0.96
CA ILE A 252 14.52 22.58 1.05
C ILE A 252 14.91 22.97 -0.37
N ASN A 253 15.03 24.27 -0.62
CA ASN A 253 15.59 24.74 -1.88
C ASN A 253 17.12 24.58 -1.84
N VAL A 254 17.62 23.55 -2.51
CA VAL A 254 19.06 23.27 -2.58
C VAL A 254 19.73 24.01 -3.73
N GLU A 255 18.98 24.75 -4.55
CA GLU A 255 19.38 25.46 -5.78
C GLU A 255 19.96 24.55 -6.88
N ARG A 256 21.00 23.77 -6.54
CA ARG A 256 21.78 22.90 -7.41
C ARG A 256 21.76 21.45 -6.92
N GLU A 257 21.75 20.53 -7.88
CA GLU A 257 21.75 19.09 -7.64
C GLU A 257 22.93 18.60 -6.79
N GLU A 258 24.11 19.20 -6.96
CA GLU A 258 25.34 18.85 -6.24
C GLU A 258 25.25 19.11 -4.73
N TRP A 259 24.41 20.03 -4.28
CA TRP A 259 24.26 20.38 -2.87
C TRP A 259 23.32 19.45 -2.09
N LYS A 260 22.50 18.65 -2.79
CA LYS A 260 21.58 17.71 -2.14
C LYS A 260 22.29 16.70 -1.23
N LEU A 261 23.47 16.23 -1.60
CA LEU A 261 24.21 15.26 -0.78
C LEU A 261 24.65 15.86 0.55
N ASP A 262 25.15 17.10 0.52
CA ASP A 262 25.59 17.80 1.72
C ASP A 262 24.39 18.14 2.61
N THR A 263 23.31 18.67 2.03
CA THR A 263 22.04 18.90 2.75
C THR A 263 21.50 17.62 3.40
N LEU A 264 21.59 16.47 2.71
CA LEU A 264 21.17 15.19 3.27
C LEU A 264 21.98 14.83 4.52
N CYS A 265 23.30 15.00 4.46
CA CYS A 265 24.18 14.67 5.58
C CYS A 265 23.91 15.59 6.78
N ASP A 266 23.73 16.89 6.54
CA ASP A 266 23.42 17.87 7.59
C ASP A 266 22.11 17.52 8.32
N LEU A 267 21.10 17.05 7.56
CA LEU A 267 19.84 16.55 8.15
C LEU A 267 20.08 15.33 9.04
N TYR A 268 20.94 14.40 8.64
CA TYR A 268 21.25 13.21 9.43
C TYR A 268 22.03 13.53 10.72
N GLU A 269 22.86 14.57 10.72
CA GLU A 269 23.59 15.01 11.91
C GLU A 269 22.66 15.73 12.92
N THR A 270 21.66 16.44 12.41
CA THR A 270 20.76 17.28 13.24
C THR A 270 19.56 16.51 13.79
N LEU A 271 19.10 15.47 13.08
CA LEU A 271 17.85 14.77 13.39
C LEU A 271 18.07 13.40 14.03
N THR A 272 17.39 13.15 15.14
CA THR A 272 17.27 11.79 15.72
C THR A 272 16.27 10.97 14.92
N ILE A 273 16.75 10.32 13.86
CA ILE A 273 15.91 9.54 12.95
C ILE A 273 15.66 8.15 13.54
N THR A 274 14.38 7.80 13.75
CA THR A 274 13.98 6.42 14.08
C THR A 274 14.18 5.52 12.87
N GLN A 275 13.40 5.76 11.81
CA GLN A 275 13.60 5.18 10.49
C GLN A 275 13.20 6.16 9.39
N ALA A 276 14.00 6.19 8.33
CA ALA A 276 13.78 7.04 7.16
C ALA A 276 13.80 6.26 5.85
N VAL A 277 13.01 6.74 4.89
CA VAL A 277 13.06 6.28 3.50
C VAL A 277 13.47 7.45 2.60
N ILE A 278 14.50 7.24 1.78
CA ILE A 278 14.97 8.22 0.79
C ILE A 278 14.59 7.73 -0.61
N PHE A 279 13.81 8.53 -1.32
CA PHE A 279 13.37 8.22 -2.68
C PHE A 279 14.19 8.94 -3.75
N LEU A 280 14.62 8.18 -4.76
CA LEU A 280 15.28 8.67 -5.97
C LEU A 280 14.57 8.16 -7.23
N ASN A 281 14.74 8.87 -8.34
CA ASN A 281 14.06 8.52 -9.57
C ASN A 281 14.75 7.38 -10.36
N THR A 282 16.05 7.15 -10.14
CA THR A 282 16.81 6.17 -10.93
C THR A 282 17.64 5.22 -10.08
N ARG A 283 17.76 3.99 -10.58
CA ARG A 283 18.55 2.91 -9.94
C ARG A 283 20.02 3.30 -9.77
N ARG A 284 20.63 3.85 -10.83
CA ARG A 284 22.02 4.32 -10.82
C ARG A 284 22.29 5.35 -9.72
N LYS A 285 21.31 6.22 -9.45
CA LYS A 285 21.44 7.25 -8.43
C LYS A 285 21.24 6.70 -7.02
N VAL A 286 20.41 5.65 -6.86
CA VAL A 286 20.33 4.88 -5.61
C VAL A 286 21.70 4.29 -5.28
N ASP A 287 22.35 3.63 -6.23
CA ASP A 287 23.68 3.03 -6.03
C ASP A 287 24.72 4.10 -5.69
N TRP A 288 24.74 5.19 -6.46
CA TRP A 288 25.64 6.32 -6.23
C TRP A 288 25.45 6.95 -4.85
N LEU A 289 24.20 7.23 -4.45
CA LEU A 289 23.94 7.85 -3.14
C LEU A 289 24.33 6.91 -2.01
N THR A 290 24.07 5.61 -2.16
CA THR A 290 24.46 4.58 -1.20
C THR A 290 25.97 4.57 -0.98
N GLU A 291 26.75 4.56 -2.07
CA GLU A 291 28.22 4.62 -2.01
C GLU A 291 28.70 5.91 -1.33
N LYS A 292 28.10 7.06 -1.65
CA LYS A 292 28.46 8.35 -1.05
C LYS A 292 28.14 8.42 0.44
N MET A 293 27.01 7.87 0.86
CA MET A 293 26.61 7.79 2.26
C MET A 293 27.53 6.85 3.04
N HIS A 294 27.87 5.67 2.49
CA HIS A 294 28.83 4.76 3.12
C HIS A 294 30.23 5.37 3.25
N ALA A 295 30.69 6.14 2.25
CA ALA A 295 31.97 6.84 2.32
C ALA A 295 32.02 7.96 3.39
N ARG A 296 30.86 8.36 3.92
CA ARG A 296 30.70 9.30 5.04
C ARG A 296 30.29 8.59 6.34
N ASP A 297 30.53 7.28 6.43
CA ASP A 297 30.26 6.44 7.60
C ASP A 297 28.76 6.32 7.99
N PHE A 298 27.84 6.68 7.09
CA PHE A 298 26.41 6.44 7.32
C PHE A 298 26.04 4.99 7.01
N THR A 299 25.37 4.31 7.95
CA THR A 299 24.81 2.98 7.73
C THR A 299 23.46 3.09 7.02
N VAL A 300 23.46 2.85 5.71
CA VAL A 300 22.25 2.87 4.87
C VAL A 300 22.08 1.56 4.11
N SER A 301 20.83 1.16 3.88
CA SER A 301 20.48 0.05 2.99
C SER A 301 19.89 0.60 1.70
N ALA A 302 20.09 -0.12 0.59
CA ALA A 302 19.59 0.26 -0.73
C ALA A 302 18.65 -0.80 -1.29
N LEU A 303 17.58 -0.42 -1.97
CA LEU A 303 16.72 -1.38 -2.66
C LEU A 303 16.22 -0.83 -4.00
N HIS A 304 16.44 -1.60 -5.07
CA HIS A 304 15.94 -1.28 -6.40
C HIS A 304 15.66 -2.54 -7.24
N GLY A 305 15.13 -2.35 -8.45
CA GLY A 305 14.56 -3.42 -9.27
C GLY A 305 15.54 -4.40 -9.90
N ASP A 306 16.83 -4.06 -9.96
CA ASP A 306 17.87 -4.92 -10.56
C ASP A 306 18.52 -5.87 -9.56
N MET A 307 18.22 -5.71 -8.27
CA MET A 307 18.75 -6.57 -7.22
C MET A 307 18.06 -7.93 -7.24
N ASP A 308 18.81 -8.96 -6.86
CA ASP A 308 18.30 -10.30 -6.73
C ASP A 308 17.22 -10.38 -5.64
N GLN A 309 16.20 -11.22 -5.84
CA GLN A 309 15.07 -11.28 -4.90
C GLN A 309 15.52 -11.68 -3.48
N LYS A 310 16.51 -12.57 -3.36
CA LYS A 310 17.01 -13.00 -2.05
C LYS A 310 17.62 -11.84 -1.27
N GLU A 311 18.37 -10.98 -1.96
CA GLU A 311 18.99 -9.79 -1.38
C GLU A 311 17.92 -8.78 -0.94
N ARG A 312 16.94 -8.54 -1.81
CA ARG A 312 15.78 -7.68 -1.50
C ARG A 312 15.01 -8.17 -0.27
N ASP A 313 14.80 -9.48 -0.15
CA ASP A 313 14.12 -10.08 1.01
C ASP A 313 14.91 -9.90 2.32
N VAL A 314 16.25 -9.94 2.25
CA VAL A 314 17.14 -9.69 3.40
C VAL A 314 17.08 -8.23 3.80
N ILE A 315 17.25 -7.30 2.87
CA ILE A 315 17.22 -5.86 3.12
C ILE A 315 15.88 -5.43 3.70
N MET A 316 14.77 -5.95 3.16
CA MET A 316 13.44 -5.67 3.70
C MET A 316 13.24 -6.24 5.11
N ARG A 317 13.88 -7.36 5.45
CA ARG A 317 13.83 -7.92 6.81
C ARG A 317 14.63 -7.06 7.78
N GLU A 318 15.84 -6.66 7.40
CA GLU A 318 16.72 -5.79 8.18
C GLU A 318 16.04 -4.44 8.44
N PHE A 319 15.47 -3.83 7.41
CA PHE A 319 14.74 -2.58 7.54
C PHE A 319 13.50 -2.73 8.44
N ARG A 320 12.66 -3.76 8.26
CA ARG A 320 11.50 -3.98 9.15
C ARG A 320 11.88 -4.26 10.61
N SER A 321 13.03 -4.88 10.86
CA SER A 321 13.51 -5.17 12.21
C SER A 321 14.11 -3.95 12.92
N GLY A 322 14.38 -2.86 12.19
CA GLY A 322 15.11 -1.70 12.70
C GLY A 322 16.64 -1.87 12.71
N SER A 323 17.17 -2.99 12.21
CA SER A 323 18.62 -3.22 12.07
C SER A 323 19.25 -2.20 11.12
N SER A 324 18.52 -1.85 10.05
CA SER A 324 18.81 -0.69 9.23
C SER A 324 17.76 0.39 9.48
N ARG A 325 18.23 1.61 9.75
CA ARG A 325 17.35 2.77 9.98
C ARG A 325 17.05 3.56 8.72
N VAL A 326 17.86 3.42 7.68
CA VAL A 326 17.76 4.23 6.46
C VAL A 326 17.66 3.32 5.25
N LEU A 327 16.59 3.50 4.47
CA LEU A 327 16.38 2.80 3.21
C LEU A 327 16.40 3.78 2.04
N ILE A 328 17.37 3.64 1.15
CA ILE A 328 17.48 4.36 -0.11
C ILE A 328 16.82 3.51 -1.20
N THR A 329 15.87 4.07 -1.95
CA THR A 329 15.08 3.28 -2.90
C THR A 329 14.59 4.11 -4.07
N THR A 330 14.19 3.43 -5.15
CA THR A 330 13.35 4.03 -6.19
C THR A 330 11.86 3.95 -5.86
N ASP A 331 11.03 4.50 -6.74
CA ASP A 331 9.56 4.36 -6.72
C ASP A 331 9.06 2.91 -6.67
N LEU A 332 9.94 1.93 -6.91
CA LEU A 332 9.62 0.53 -6.74
C LEU A 332 9.04 0.21 -5.36
N LEU A 333 9.48 0.92 -4.32
CA LEU A 333 9.00 0.74 -2.95
C LEU A 333 8.09 1.87 -2.46
N ALA A 334 7.78 2.86 -3.29
CA ALA A 334 6.86 3.94 -2.90
C ALA A 334 5.48 3.39 -2.53
N ARG A 335 5.13 2.20 -3.02
CA ARG A 335 3.80 1.61 -2.96
C ARG A 335 3.80 0.26 -2.25
N GLY A 336 2.75 0.01 -1.48
CA GLY A 336 2.49 -1.30 -0.88
C GLY A 336 3.30 -1.71 0.35
N ILE A 337 4.53 -1.24 0.55
CA ILE A 337 5.33 -1.73 1.68
C ILE A 337 4.86 -1.14 3.01
N ASP A 338 4.52 -2.05 3.94
CA ASP A 338 4.25 -1.78 5.33
C ASP A 338 5.56 -1.75 6.13
N VAL A 339 5.99 -0.52 6.43
CA VAL A 339 7.05 -0.24 7.39
C VAL A 339 6.48 0.75 8.39
N GLN A 340 5.82 0.22 9.41
CA GLN A 340 5.03 1.00 10.38
C GLN A 340 5.87 2.02 11.17
N GLN A 341 7.19 1.84 11.22
CA GLN A 341 8.12 2.62 12.04
C GLN A 341 8.79 3.78 11.28
N VAL A 342 8.46 4.00 10.00
CA VAL A 342 8.98 5.15 9.23
C VAL A 342 8.30 6.43 9.71
N SER A 343 9.09 7.37 10.21
CA SER A 343 8.64 8.71 10.63
C SER A 343 9.05 9.79 9.63
N LEU A 344 10.12 9.55 8.88
CA LEU A 344 10.70 10.52 7.95
C LEU A 344 10.76 9.96 6.52
N VAL A 345 10.23 10.71 5.57
CA VAL A 345 10.38 10.44 4.14
C VAL A 345 11.15 11.59 3.51
N ILE A 346 12.22 11.28 2.78
CA ILE A 346 13.02 12.26 2.05
C ILE A 346 12.85 11.99 0.56
N ASN A 347 12.25 12.93 -0.16
CA ASN A 347 12.28 12.96 -1.62
C ASN A 347 13.56 13.66 -2.05
N TYR A 348 14.64 12.88 -2.22
CA TYR A 348 15.91 13.39 -2.74
C TYR A 348 15.73 13.88 -4.19
N ASP A 349 14.93 13.14 -4.95
CA ASP A 349 14.37 13.61 -6.22
C ASP A 349 12.86 13.77 -6.07
N LEU A 350 12.29 14.86 -6.60
CA LEU A 350 10.83 14.93 -6.74
C LEU A 350 10.34 13.81 -7.67
N PRO A 351 9.16 13.22 -7.40
CA PRO A 351 8.62 12.18 -8.26
C PRO A 351 8.32 12.72 -9.66
N THR A 352 8.63 11.94 -10.69
CA THR A 352 8.35 12.31 -12.08
C THR A 352 6.86 12.36 -12.37
N ASN A 353 6.06 11.57 -11.64
CA ASN A 353 4.62 11.59 -11.73
C ASN A 353 4.00 12.06 -10.41
N ARG A 354 3.09 13.03 -10.49
CA ARG A 354 2.40 13.61 -9.31
C ARG A 354 1.68 12.54 -8.49
N GLU A 355 1.10 11.52 -9.13
CA GLU A 355 0.42 10.45 -8.38
C GLU A 355 1.39 9.69 -7.47
N ASN A 356 2.68 9.58 -7.80
CA ASN A 356 3.67 8.89 -6.94
C ASN A 356 3.96 9.65 -5.64
N TYR A 357 3.73 10.97 -5.60
CA TYR A 357 4.05 11.80 -4.44
C TYR A 357 3.37 11.30 -3.18
N ILE A 358 2.04 11.16 -3.21
CA ILE A 358 1.24 10.70 -2.06
C ILE A 358 1.66 9.29 -1.59
N HIS A 359 2.12 8.45 -2.52
CA HIS A 359 2.53 7.10 -2.19
C HIS A 359 3.87 7.06 -1.46
N ARG A 360 4.83 7.88 -1.92
CA ARG A 360 6.12 8.08 -1.25
C ARG A 360 5.92 8.60 0.16
N ILE A 361 5.19 9.71 0.32
CA ILE A 361 5.05 10.36 1.62
C ILE A 361 4.11 9.60 2.56
N GLY A 362 3.12 8.86 2.04
CA GLY A 362 2.17 8.03 2.81
C GLY A 362 2.79 6.85 3.57
N ARG A 363 4.12 6.70 3.58
CA ARG A 363 4.83 5.80 4.49
C ARG A 363 4.94 6.36 5.91
N GLY A 364 5.01 7.67 6.07
CA GLY A 364 5.24 8.33 7.37
C GLY A 364 4.01 8.53 8.27
N GLY A 365 2.79 8.37 7.74
CA GLY A 365 1.54 8.77 8.41
C GLY A 365 0.54 7.66 8.68
N ARG A 366 0.97 6.39 8.71
CA ARG A 366 0.03 5.26 8.81
C ARG A 366 -0.70 5.24 10.16
N PHE A 367 -2.00 4.92 10.13
CA PHE A 367 -2.86 4.76 11.31
C PHE A 367 -2.88 5.99 12.25
N GLY A 368 -2.88 7.20 11.69
CA GLY A 368 -2.94 8.45 12.46
C GLY A 368 -1.64 8.85 13.15
N ARG A 369 -0.51 8.18 12.84
CA ARG A 369 0.81 8.61 13.28
C ARG A 369 1.23 9.90 12.59
N LYS A 370 1.96 10.75 13.29
CA LYS A 370 2.56 11.94 12.70
C LYS A 370 3.79 11.52 11.90
N GLY A 371 3.89 12.03 10.68
CA GLY A 371 5.04 11.84 9.79
C GLY A 371 5.58 13.15 9.27
N VAL A 372 6.82 13.13 8.79
CA VAL A 372 7.45 14.26 8.12
C VAL A 372 7.92 13.84 6.73
N ALA A 373 7.61 14.66 5.74
CA ALA A 373 8.11 14.52 4.37
C ALA A 373 8.96 15.74 4.01
N ILE A 374 10.21 15.52 3.60
CA ILE A 374 11.14 16.57 3.18
C ILE A 374 11.42 16.40 1.69
N ASN A 375 11.25 17.48 0.93
CA ASN A 375 11.45 17.51 -0.51
C ASN A 375 12.70 18.33 -0.86
N PHE A 376 13.67 17.75 -1.55
CA PHE A 376 14.78 18.52 -2.10
C PHE A 376 14.40 19.07 -3.46
N VAL A 377 14.50 20.39 -3.60
CA VAL A 377 14.00 21.13 -4.76
C VAL A 377 15.15 21.95 -5.32
N THR A 378 15.46 21.73 -6.60
CA THR A 378 16.32 22.62 -7.39
C THR A 378 15.50 23.72 -8.07
N GLU A 379 16.14 24.68 -8.73
CA GLU A 379 15.43 25.71 -9.50
C GLU A 379 14.50 25.13 -10.59
N GLU A 380 14.88 23.99 -11.19
CA GLU A 380 14.07 23.31 -12.22
C GLU A 380 12.84 22.60 -11.61
N ASP A 381 12.98 22.12 -10.38
CA ASP A 381 11.96 21.36 -9.65
C ASP A 381 10.82 22.23 -9.10
N LYS A 382 11.02 23.55 -8.99
CA LYS A 382 10.01 24.49 -8.44
C LYS A 382 8.65 24.39 -9.14
N ARG A 383 8.64 24.13 -10.44
CA ARG A 383 7.39 23.95 -11.20
C ARG A 383 6.68 22.66 -10.81
N ILE A 384 7.44 21.57 -10.70
CA ILE A 384 6.93 20.25 -10.34
C ILE A 384 6.32 20.28 -8.93
N LEU A 385 6.97 20.94 -7.97
CA LEU A 385 6.44 21.08 -6.61
C LEU A 385 5.10 21.85 -6.61
N ARG A 386 5.02 22.98 -7.32
CA ARG A 386 3.77 23.75 -7.43
C ARG A 386 2.64 22.97 -8.10
N ASP A 387 2.98 22.16 -9.10
CA ASP A 387 2.01 21.28 -9.75
C ASP A 387 1.47 20.21 -8.78
N ILE A 388 2.32 19.67 -7.90
CA ILE A 388 1.92 18.74 -6.82
C ILE A 388 1.01 19.44 -5.80
N GLU A 389 1.39 20.62 -5.32
CA GLU A 389 0.59 21.43 -4.38
C GLU A 389 -0.80 21.74 -4.95
N THR A 390 -0.85 22.19 -6.20
CA THR A 390 -2.10 22.54 -6.89
C THR A 390 -2.96 21.29 -7.13
N PHE A 391 -2.36 20.18 -7.53
CA PHE A 391 -3.10 18.95 -7.83
C PHE A 391 -3.74 18.33 -6.60
N TYR A 392 -3.03 18.33 -5.47
CA TYR A 392 -3.51 17.76 -4.21
C TYR A 392 -4.17 18.78 -3.28
N ASN A 393 -4.22 20.05 -3.67
CA ASN A 393 -4.70 21.15 -2.82
C ASN A 393 -4.02 21.14 -1.43
N THR A 394 -2.69 20.97 -1.43
CA THR A 394 -1.86 20.91 -0.22
C THR A 394 -0.84 22.05 -0.21
N THR A 395 -0.30 22.37 0.96
CA THR A 395 0.83 23.28 1.12
C THR A 395 2.07 22.51 1.53
N VAL A 396 3.18 22.77 0.86
CA VAL A 396 4.51 22.27 1.24
C VAL A 396 5.32 23.47 1.72
N GLU A 397 5.55 23.54 3.03
CA GLU A 397 6.19 24.70 3.66
C GLU A 397 7.71 24.68 3.44
N GLU A 398 8.35 25.84 3.44
CA GLU A 398 9.80 25.89 3.49
C GLU A 398 10.28 25.35 4.84
N MET A 399 11.29 24.48 4.84
CA MET A 399 11.73 23.84 6.08
C MET A 399 12.30 24.91 7.04
N PRO A 400 11.76 25.03 8.27
CA PRO A 400 12.27 25.99 9.24
C PRO A 400 13.66 25.57 9.73
N MET A 401 14.47 26.53 10.17
CA MET A 401 15.82 26.27 10.68
C MET A 401 15.85 25.36 11.92
N ASN A 402 14.77 25.33 12.71
CA ASN A 402 14.68 24.49 13.91
C ASN A 402 13.87 23.21 13.61
N VAL A 403 14.58 22.18 13.12
CA VAL A 403 13.97 20.93 12.61
C VAL A 403 13.84 19.87 13.71
N ALA A 404 14.64 19.96 14.77
CA ALA A 404 14.67 18.97 15.85
C ALA A 404 13.35 18.87 16.62
N ASP A 405 12.56 19.95 16.66
CA ASP A 405 11.25 19.99 17.34
C ASP A 405 10.09 19.46 16.46
N LEU A 406 10.35 19.12 15.19
CA LEU A 406 9.32 18.72 14.22
C LEU A 406 9.14 17.20 14.07
N ILE A 407 10.12 16.40 14.50
CA ILE A 407 10.15 14.92 14.43
C ILE A 407 10.09 14.37 15.85
#